data_AF-A0A5N7IMC7-F1
#
_entry.id   AF-A0A5N7IMC7-F1
#
_cell.length_a   1.000
_cell.length_b   1.000
_cell.length_c   1.000
_cell.angle_alpha   90.00
_cell.angle_beta   90.00
_cell.angle_gamma   90.00
#
_symmetry.space_group_name_H-M   'P 1'
#
loop_
_entity.id
_entity.type
_entity.pdbx_description
1 polymer ?
#
loop_
_entity_poly.entity_id
_entity_poly.type
_entity_poly.pdbx_seq_one_letter_code
_entity_poly.pdbx_strand_id
1 'polypeptide(L)'
;MVINLEKRKKRRIRKRIRFGLIISVIVVLSCLIFYINSNSKVKKVSPTNAENSLKKSVATPKKVTLKPKLKSPTADFYKHIYKSDGHKIAYLSFDDGPSANNTPLILKTLDKYNIKATFFIVGNMAIKYPNLVKKELADGHSIGNHSYSHNYKYLYSNTNTFMSDINKCDTILKSILGSNFSTKLVRFPGGSFGGKLKPFRESLNSSGYNYVDWNDLTGDAEGQDIPVSKLLSNLKKNTEGKDHVVILMHDFFTKSTTAQALPQVIEYLKSQKYSFKTLN
;
A
#
# COMPACT_ATOMS: atom_id res chain seq x y z
N MET A 1 62.29 -17.24 12.75
CA MET A 1 61.10 -16.72 13.47
C MET A 1 59.82 -16.65 12.61
N VAL A 2 59.90 -16.33 11.31
CA VAL A 2 58.74 -16.10 10.41
C VAL A 2 57.90 -17.36 10.10
N ILE A 3 58.53 -18.53 9.92
CA ILE A 3 57.81 -19.79 9.57
C ILE A 3 56.83 -20.25 10.67
N ASN A 4 57.08 -19.90 11.93
CA ASN A 4 56.23 -20.31 13.06
C ASN A 4 54.94 -19.46 13.17
N LEU A 5 54.96 -18.22 12.68
CA LEU A 5 53.80 -17.32 12.66
C LEU A 5 52.76 -17.76 11.62
N GLU A 6 53.19 -18.19 10.44
CA GLU A 6 52.29 -18.66 9.37
C GLU A 6 51.54 -19.95 9.75
N LYS A 7 52.25 -20.91 10.37
CA LYS A 7 51.63 -22.15 10.88
C LYS A 7 50.58 -21.86 11.96
N ARG A 8 50.85 -20.90 12.85
CA ARG A 8 49.88 -20.45 13.89
C ARG A 8 48.65 -19.77 13.27
N LYS A 9 48.81 -18.94 12.22
CA LYS A 9 47.70 -18.30 11.50
C LYS A 9 46.81 -19.32 10.80
N LYS A 10 47.39 -20.28 10.06
CA LYS A 10 46.65 -21.37 9.40
C LYS A 10 45.89 -22.25 10.41
N ARG A 11 46.48 -22.52 11.59
CA ARG A 11 45.80 -23.28 12.67
C ARG A 11 44.61 -22.52 13.27
N ARG A 12 44.72 -21.20 13.47
CA ARG A 12 43.61 -20.35 13.95
C ARG A 12 42.45 -20.29 12.94
N ILE A 13 42.76 -20.17 11.64
CA ILE A 13 41.74 -20.17 10.57
C ILE A 13 41.00 -21.50 10.54
N ARG A 14 41.71 -22.63 10.56
CA ARG A 14 41.08 -23.97 10.60
C ARG A 14 40.18 -24.17 11.83
N LYS A 15 40.56 -23.63 13.00
CA LYS A 15 39.70 -23.66 14.20
C LYS A 15 38.44 -22.82 14.02
N ARG A 16 38.53 -21.63 13.41
CA ARG A 16 37.35 -20.78 13.12
C ARG A 16 36.40 -21.42 12.12
N ILE A 17 36.93 -22.08 11.08
CA ILE A 17 36.11 -22.81 10.10
C ILE A 17 35.39 -23.99 10.76
N ARG A 18 36.10 -24.78 11.59
CA ARG A 18 35.48 -25.89 12.34
C ARG A 18 34.39 -25.40 13.30
N PHE A 19 34.63 -24.29 13.99
CA PHE A 19 33.65 -23.69 14.90
C PHE A 19 32.41 -23.16 14.14
N GLY A 20 32.62 -22.53 12.97
CA GLY A 20 31.53 -22.10 12.09
C GLY A 20 30.68 -23.26 11.58
N LEU A 21 31.30 -24.38 11.19
CA LEU A 21 30.60 -25.60 10.77
C LEU A 21 29.77 -26.23 11.89
N ILE A 22 30.29 -26.23 13.13
CA ILE A 22 29.54 -26.74 14.29
C ILE A 22 28.31 -25.85 14.56
N ILE A 23 28.47 -24.53 14.50
CA ILE A 23 27.34 -23.59 14.67
C ILE A 23 26.30 -23.79 13.56
N SER A 24 26.71 -23.94 12.30
CA SER A 24 25.75 -24.16 11.21
C SER A 24 24.94 -25.45 11.38
N VAL A 25 25.58 -26.54 11.85
CA VAL A 25 24.88 -27.80 12.14
C VAL A 25 23.88 -27.64 13.28
N ILE A 26 24.23 -26.92 14.35
CA ILE A 26 23.33 -26.64 15.47
C ILE A 26 22.11 -25.82 15.02
N VAL A 27 22.30 -24.81 14.16
CA VAL A 27 21.20 -23.98 13.63
C VAL A 27 20.27 -24.80 12.73
N VAL A 28 20.80 -25.71 11.90
CA VAL A 28 19.96 -26.58 11.08
C VAL A 28 19.16 -27.56 11.95
N LEU A 29 19.79 -28.15 12.97
CA LEU A 29 19.11 -29.04 13.92
C LEU A 29 18.01 -28.31 14.70
N SER A 30 18.25 -27.08 15.16
CA SER A 30 17.24 -26.29 15.87
C SER A 30 16.05 -25.91 14.98
N CYS A 31 16.30 -25.54 13.71
CA CYS A 31 15.25 -25.32 12.72
C CYS A 31 14.43 -26.59 12.43
N LEU A 32 15.09 -27.76 12.37
CA LEU A 32 14.41 -29.04 12.15
C LEU A 32 13.49 -29.41 13.33
N ILE A 33 13.96 -29.22 14.56
CA ILE A 33 13.17 -29.45 15.78
C ILE A 33 11.97 -28.49 15.82
N PHE A 34 12.16 -27.21 15.47
CA PHE A 34 11.06 -26.23 15.41
C PHE A 34 10.02 -26.61 14.34
N TYR A 35 10.46 -27.11 13.18
CA TYR A 35 9.57 -27.58 12.12
C TYR A 35 8.74 -28.79 12.56
N ILE A 36 9.37 -29.80 13.19
CA ILE A 36 8.68 -30.98 13.72
C ILE A 36 7.68 -30.60 14.82
N ASN A 37 8.04 -29.68 15.73
CA ASN A 37 7.15 -29.19 16.78
C ASN A 37 5.98 -28.34 16.24
N SER A 38 6.18 -27.62 15.14
CA SER A 38 5.10 -26.86 14.49
C SER A 38 4.11 -27.80 13.80
N ASN A 39 4.58 -28.88 13.18
CA ASN A 39 3.72 -29.83 12.46
C ASN A 39 2.98 -30.80 13.38
N SER A 40 3.48 -31.07 14.59
CA SER A 40 2.83 -31.94 15.58
C SER A 40 1.64 -31.28 16.31
N LYS A 41 1.40 -29.98 16.11
CA LYS A 41 0.23 -29.27 16.66
C LYS A 41 -1.05 -29.35 15.81
N VAL A 42 -1.04 -30.06 14.67
CA VAL A 42 -2.27 -30.38 13.94
C VAL A 42 -2.94 -31.59 14.60
N LYS A 43 -3.73 -31.34 15.66
CA LYS A 43 -4.64 -32.35 16.22
C LYS A 43 -5.76 -32.65 15.20
N LYS A 44 -5.87 -33.92 14.83
CA LYS A 44 -7.01 -34.54 14.13
C LYS A 44 -8.32 -34.20 14.86
N VAL A 45 -9.23 -33.53 14.18
CA VAL A 45 -10.66 -33.53 14.52
C VAL A 45 -11.27 -34.72 13.79
N SER A 46 -11.80 -35.68 14.55
CA SER A 46 -12.52 -36.85 14.01
C SER A 46 -13.89 -36.43 13.45
N PRO A 47 -14.37 -37.05 12.36
CA PRO A 47 -15.71 -36.81 11.86
C PRO A 47 -16.71 -37.66 12.65
N THR A 48 -17.71 -37.02 13.25
CA THR A 48 -18.91 -37.73 13.71
C THR A 48 -20.14 -37.07 13.10
N ASN A 49 -20.93 -37.92 12.45
CA ASN A 49 -22.37 -37.84 12.23
C ASN A 49 -22.92 -36.71 11.34
N ALA A 50 -22.98 -36.97 10.03
CA ALA A 50 -24.00 -36.38 9.15
C ALA A 50 -24.24 -37.21 7.87
N GLU A 51 -24.30 -38.53 7.97
CA GLU A 51 -24.90 -39.39 6.94
C GLU A 51 -26.27 -39.88 7.42
N ASN A 52 -27.25 -38.97 7.49
CA ASN A 52 -28.66 -39.34 7.35
C ASN A 52 -29.56 -38.10 7.24
N SER A 53 -29.48 -37.40 6.10
CA SER A 53 -30.56 -36.50 5.65
C SER A 53 -30.36 -36.08 4.19
N LEU A 54 -30.24 -37.07 3.30
CA LEU A 54 -30.35 -36.88 1.85
C LEU A 54 -31.37 -37.90 1.34
N LYS A 55 -32.66 -37.53 1.43
CA LYS A 55 -33.77 -38.00 0.57
C LYS A 55 -35.10 -37.44 1.11
N LYS A 56 -35.46 -36.23 0.67
CA LYS A 56 -36.83 -35.81 0.30
C LYS A 56 -36.87 -34.29 0.13
N SER A 57 -36.80 -33.87 -1.13
CA SER A 57 -37.72 -32.91 -1.78
C SER A 57 -37.00 -32.26 -2.95
N VAL A 58 -37.16 -32.86 -4.13
CA VAL A 58 -36.92 -32.14 -5.39
C VAL A 58 -38.05 -31.14 -5.52
N ALA A 59 -37.74 -29.87 -5.31
CA ALA A 59 -38.60 -28.75 -5.68
C ALA A 59 -37.84 -27.89 -6.70
N THR A 60 -38.51 -27.59 -7.79
CA THR A 60 -38.07 -26.78 -8.93
C THR A 60 -37.50 -25.41 -8.50
N PRO A 61 -36.53 -24.85 -9.25
CA PRO A 61 -35.86 -23.61 -8.85
C PRO A 61 -36.82 -22.42 -8.98
N LYS A 62 -37.30 -21.90 -7.84
CA LYS A 62 -37.92 -20.58 -7.77
C LYS A 62 -36.86 -19.52 -8.05
N LYS A 63 -37.10 -18.75 -9.11
CA LYS A 63 -36.40 -17.51 -9.51
C LYS A 63 -36.14 -16.64 -8.28
N VAL A 64 -34.88 -16.60 -7.82
CA VAL A 64 -34.44 -15.67 -6.78
C VAL A 64 -34.48 -14.27 -7.38
N THR A 65 -35.43 -13.48 -6.94
CA THR A 65 -35.56 -12.07 -7.28
C THR A 65 -34.29 -11.34 -6.83
N LEU A 66 -33.57 -10.78 -7.79
CA LEU A 66 -32.38 -9.96 -7.56
C LEU A 66 -32.73 -8.85 -6.55
N LYS A 67 -32.01 -8.82 -5.43
CA LYS A 67 -32.03 -7.67 -4.51
C LYS A 67 -31.64 -6.39 -5.28
N PRO A 68 -32.17 -5.22 -4.89
CA PRO A 68 -31.94 -3.99 -5.62
C PRO A 68 -30.45 -3.67 -5.71
N LYS A 69 -29.98 -3.25 -6.88
CA LYS A 69 -28.63 -2.71 -7.11
C LYS A 69 -28.39 -1.59 -6.09
N LEU A 70 -27.61 -1.86 -5.03
CA LEU A 70 -27.08 -0.79 -4.18
C LEU A 70 -26.31 0.15 -5.10
N LYS A 71 -26.62 1.45 -5.07
CA LYS A 71 -25.78 2.46 -5.72
C LYS A 71 -24.37 2.28 -5.17
N SER A 72 -23.39 2.05 -6.06
CA SER A 72 -22.00 1.87 -5.65
C SER A 72 -21.53 3.17 -4.95
N PRO A 73 -21.16 3.15 -3.66
CA PRO A 73 -20.66 4.33 -2.94
C PRO A 73 -19.51 5.03 -3.69
N THR A 74 -18.75 4.23 -4.42
CA THR A 74 -17.65 4.65 -5.28
C THR A 74 -18.12 5.53 -6.44
N ALA A 75 -19.25 5.23 -7.07
CA ALA A 75 -19.72 6.02 -8.22
C ALA A 75 -20.02 7.48 -7.83
N ASP A 76 -20.62 7.69 -6.65
CA ASP A 76 -20.92 9.02 -6.14
C ASP A 76 -19.65 9.72 -5.63
N PHE A 77 -18.72 8.99 -4.99
CA PHE A 77 -17.40 9.51 -4.63
C PHE A 77 -16.63 10.01 -5.88
N TYR A 78 -16.52 9.18 -6.93
CA TYR A 78 -15.86 9.51 -8.19
C TYR A 78 -16.44 10.73 -8.88
N LYS A 79 -17.78 10.85 -8.88
CA LYS A 79 -18.47 12.01 -9.45
C LYS A 79 -18.06 13.32 -8.80
N HIS A 80 -17.63 13.32 -7.54
CA HIS A 80 -17.22 14.53 -6.82
C HIS A 80 -15.75 14.91 -7.06
N ILE A 81 -14.88 13.92 -7.21
CA ILE A 81 -13.44 14.15 -7.32
C ILE A 81 -12.97 14.38 -8.76
N TYR A 82 -13.65 13.86 -9.78
CA TYR A 82 -13.29 14.05 -11.19
C TYR A 82 -14.33 14.90 -11.92
N LYS A 83 -14.49 16.16 -11.48
CA LYS A 83 -15.42 17.12 -12.07
C LYS A 83 -14.72 18.07 -13.03
N SER A 84 -15.49 18.53 -14.00
CA SER A 84 -15.24 19.78 -14.70
C SER A 84 -16.43 20.69 -14.43
N ASP A 85 -16.24 21.65 -13.53
CA ASP A 85 -17.26 22.57 -13.05
C ASP A 85 -16.76 24.02 -12.99
N GLY A 86 -15.60 24.31 -13.59
CA GLY A 86 -14.95 25.63 -13.58
C GLY A 86 -14.19 25.96 -12.29
N HIS A 87 -14.20 25.08 -11.27
CA HIS A 87 -13.42 25.25 -10.06
C HIS A 87 -12.15 24.42 -10.09
N LYS A 88 -10.98 25.08 -10.04
CA LYS A 88 -9.70 24.36 -10.07
C LYS A 88 -9.33 23.79 -8.71
N ILE A 89 -9.30 22.46 -8.58
CA ILE A 89 -8.97 21.72 -7.36
C ILE A 89 -7.90 20.66 -7.63
N ALA A 90 -6.79 20.73 -6.89
CA ALA A 90 -5.70 19.78 -6.93
C ALA A 90 -5.71 18.91 -5.66
N TYR A 91 -5.68 17.60 -5.86
CA TYR A 91 -5.50 16.60 -4.81
C TYR A 91 -4.09 16.03 -4.97
N LEU A 92 -3.16 16.53 -4.15
CA LEU A 92 -1.82 15.95 -4.07
C LEU A 92 -1.92 14.59 -3.36
N SER A 93 -1.43 13.53 -4.00
CA SER A 93 -1.42 12.19 -3.40
C SER A 93 -0.08 11.51 -3.53
N PHE A 94 0.31 10.78 -2.48
CA PHE A 94 1.59 10.08 -2.38
C PHE A 94 1.35 8.61 -2.05
N ASP A 95 1.86 7.72 -2.89
CA ASP A 95 1.79 6.27 -2.73
C ASP A 95 3.12 5.69 -2.19
N ASP A 96 3.04 4.47 -1.68
CA ASP A 96 4.16 3.61 -1.24
C ASP A 96 4.86 3.97 0.08
N GLY A 97 4.57 5.14 0.64
CA GLY A 97 5.09 5.59 1.92
C GLY A 97 4.58 4.86 3.16
N PRO A 98 5.11 5.24 4.34
CA PRO A 98 6.13 6.28 4.52
C PRO A 98 7.57 5.78 4.25
N SER A 99 8.50 6.70 3.99
CA SER A 99 9.94 6.47 3.93
C SER A 99 10.73 7.44 4.82
N ALA A 100 11.87 6.99 5.35
CA ALA A 100 12.69 7.80 6.26
C ALA A 100 13.29 9.05 5.61
N ASN A 101 13.54 9.02 4.29
CA ASN A 101 14.19 10.12 3.58
C ASN A 101 13.21 11.08 2.90
N ASN A 102 12.15 10.58 2.24
CA ASN A 102 11.33 11.45 1.39
C ASN A 102 10.09 11.99 2.12
N THR A 103 9.40 11.17 2.92
CA THR A 103 8.19 11.60 3.64
C THR A 103 8.44 12.83 4.53
N PRO A 104 9.52 12.94 5.34
CA PRO A 104 9.77 14.14 6.14
C PRO A 104 9.97 15.42 5.31
N LEU A 105 10.62 15.30 4.15
CA LEU A 105 10.87 16.43 3.24
C LEU A 105 9.58 16.89 2.58
N ILE A 106 8.72 15.94 2.21
CA ILE A 106 7.40 16.20 1.66
C ILE A 106 6.52 16.90 2.71
N LEU A 107 6.42 16.36 3.93
CA LEU A 107 5.67 16.97 5.03
C LEU A 107 6.14 18.40 5.33
N LYS A 108 7.46 18.63 5.41
CA LYS A 108 8.03 19.96 5.60
C LYS A 108 7.63 20.93 4.48
N THR A 109 7.59 20.46 3.24
CA THR A 109 7.18 21.28 2.10
C THR A 109 5.69 21.59 2.16
N LEU A 110 4.84 20.60 2.44
CA LEU A 110 3.39 20.78 2.58
C LEU A 110 3.05 21.79 3.68
N ASP A 111 3.72 21.70 4.84
CA ASP A 111 3.58 22.64 5.94
C ASP A 111 3.99 24.07 5.54
N LYS A 112 5.15 24.23 4.89
CA LYS A 112 5.62 25.53 4.37
C LYS A 112 4.60 26.23 3.48
N TYR A 113 3.87 25.47 2.66
CA TYR A 113 2.85 26.03 1.76
C TYR A 113 1.44 26.05 2.36
N ASN A 114 1.28 25.59 3.61
CA ASN A 114 0.00 25.37 4.30
C ASN A 114 -1.00 24.54 3.46
N ILE A 115 -0.53 23.42 2.90
CA ILE A 115 -1.31 22.52 2.06
C ILE A 115 -1.43 21.17 2.74
N LYS A 116 -2.59 20.51 2.59
CA LYS A 116 -2.79 19.12 3.00
C LYS A 116 -2.84 18.21 1.78
N ALA A 117 -2.28 17.00 1.92
CA ALA A 117 -2.24 15.97 0.89
C ALA A 117 -2.91 14.68 1.39
N THR A 118 -2.99 13.69 0.50
CA THR A 118 -3.45 12.33 0.83
C THR A 118 -2.29 11.33 0.71
N PHE A 119 -2.04 10.54 1.73
CA PHE A 119 -1.00 9.51 1.72
C PHE A 119 -1.64 8.13 1.66
N PHE A 120 -1.30 7.34 0.63
CA PHE A 120 -1.74 5.96 0.46
C PHE A 120 -0.66 5.03 1.02
N ILE A 121 -0.92 4.56 2.24
CA ILE A 121 0.09 3.91 3.07
C ILE A 121 0.19 2.42 2.77
N VAL A 122 1.42 1.94 2.58
CA VAL A 122 1.73 0.51 2.54
C VAL A 122 1.94 0.00 3.97
N GLY A 123 1.17 -1.00 4.39
CA GLY A 123 1.20 -1.49 5.78
C GLY A 123 2.58 -1.96 6.26
N ASN A 124 3.38 -2.60 5.40
CA ASN A 124 4.75 -2.96 5.73
C ASN A 124 5.65 -1.73 6.00
N MET A 125 5.42 -0.62 5.31
CA MET A 125 6.16 0.63 5.55
C MET A 125 5.67 1.32 6.82
N ALA A 126 4.36 1.28 7.09
CA ALA A 126 3.78 1.80 8.34
C ALA A 126 4.39 1.14 9.59
N ILE A 127 4.61 -0.17 9.57
CA ILE A 127 5.29 -0.90 10.67
C ILE A 127 6.70 -0.37 10.87
N LYS A 128 7.41 -0.06 9.77
CA LYS A 128 8.80 0.38 9.83
C LYS A 128 8.93 1.83 10.32
N TYR A 129 7.98 2.69 9.98
CA TYR A 129 8.01 4.12 10.33
C TYR A 129 6.69 4.61 10.94
N PRO A 130 6.24 4.05 12.08
CA PRO A 130 4.95 4.38 12.67
C PRO A 130 4.84 5.84 13.10
N ASN A 131 5.96 6.47 13.47
CA ASN A 131 6.00 7.88 13.83
C ASN A 131 5.71 8.81 12.65
N LEU A 132 6.05 8.41 11.42
CA LEU A 132 5.74 9.20 10.23
C LEU A 132 4.25 9.12 9.90
N VAL A 133 3.64 7.93 10.00
CA VAL A 133 2.18 7.78 9.84
C VAL A 133 1.41 8.63 10.86
N LYS A 134 1.85 8.62 12.12
CA LYS A 134 1.27 9.50 13.17
C LYS A 134 1.43 10.97 12.81
N LYS A 135 2.60 11.36 12.30
CA LYS A 135 2.87 12.75 11.91
C LYS A 135 1.99 13.17 10.73
N GLU A 136 1.84 12.33 9.71
CA GLU A 136 0.97 12.62 8.57
C GLU A 136 -0.46 12.95 9.02
N LEU A 137 -1.03 12.11 9.89
CA LEU A 137 -2.38 12.34 10.43
C LEU A 137 -2.43 13.59 11.34
N ALA A 138 -1.45 13.74 12.24
CA ALA A 138 -1.40 14.87 13.17
C ALA A 138 -1.23 16.23 12.48
N ASP A 139 -0.51 16.26 11.35
CA ASP A 139 -0.36 17.44 10.51
C ASP A 139 -1.63 17.73 9.67
N GLY A 140 -2.69 16.91 9.79
CA GLY A 140 -3.99 17.12 9.13
C GLY A 140 -4.07 16.59 7.70
N HIS A 141 -3.18 15.68 7.31
CA HIS A 141 -3.27 14.99 6.02
C HIS A 141 -4.29 13.85 6.07
N SER A 142 -4.81 13.46 4.90
CA SER A 142 -5.67 12.29 4.79
C SER A 142 -4.84 11.02 4.60
N ILE A 143 -5.30 9.92 5.19
CA ILE A 143 -4.65 8.62 5.11
C ILE A 143 -5.56 7.64 4.37
N GLY A 144 -5.07 7.14 3.24
CA GLY A 144 -5.64 6.04 2.48
C GLY A 144 -4.83 4.74 2.66
N ASN A 145 -5.44 3.61 2.32
CA ASN A 145 -4.81 2.30 2.38
C ASN A 145 -4.27 1.91 0.99
N HIS A 146 -3.01 1.48 0.93
CA HIS A 146 -2.33 1.04 -0.30
C HIS A 146 -1.88 -0.42 -0.23
N SER A 147 -2.70 -1.27 0.38
CA SER A 147 -2.37 -2.65 0.73
C SER A 147 -1.32 -2.77 1.84
N TYR A 148 -1.16 -3.97 2.36
CA TYR A 148 -0.15 -4.30 3.35
C TYR A 148 1.18 -4.67 2.67
N SER A 149 1.13 -5.57 1.68
CA SER A 149 2.32 -6.19 1.11
C SER A 149 2.90 -5.46 -0.09
N HIS A 150 2.08 -4.72 -0.85
CA HIS A 150 2.43 -4.17 -2.16
C HIS A 150 2.99 -5.23 -3.14
N ASN A 151 2.60 -6.50 -2.96
CA ASN A 151 3.04 -7.60 -3.82
C ASN A 151 1.93 -7.97 -4.81
N TYR A 152 2.10 -7.57 -6.07
CA TYR A 152 1.11 -7.68 -7.13
C TYR A 152 0.68 -9.13 -7.39
N LYS A 153 1.64 -10.07 -7.43
CA LYS A 153 1.35 -11.49 -7.66
C LYS A 153 0.52 -12.09 -6.51
N TYR A 154 0.81 -11.67 -5.29
CA TYR A 154 0.06 -12.10 -4.11
C TYR A 154 -1.33 -11.46 -4.08
N LEU A 155 -1.39 -10.12 -4.15
CA LEU A 155 -2.62 -9.32 -4.11
C LEU A 155 -3.63 -9.80 -5.14
N TYR A 156 -3.21 -9.91 -6.39
CA TYR A 156 -4.11 -10.22 -7.50
C TYR A 156 -4.22 -11.71 -7.81
N SER A 157 -3.86 -12.58 -6.86
CA SER A 157 -4.07 -14.03 -6.99
C SER A 157 -5.54 -14.42 -6.91
N ASN A 158 -6.30 -13.80 -6.00
CA ASN A 158 -7.77 -13.89 -5.88
C ASN A 158 -8.29 -12.80 -4.93
N THR A 159 -9.60 -12.56 -4.93
CA THR A 159 -10.25 -11.49 -4.15
C THR A 159 -10.14 -11.67 -2.64
N ASN A 160 -10.09 -12.91 -2.12
CA ASN A 160 -9.92 -13.15 -0.69
C ASN A 160 -8.52 -12.75 -0.23
N THR A 161 -7.48 -13.10 -1.01
CA THR A 161 -6.10 -12.66 -0.73
C THR A 161 -6.01 -11.14 -0.74
N PHE A 162 -6.56 -10.50 -1.77
CA PHE A 162 -6.62 -9.04 -1.86
C PHE A 162 -7.27 -8.41 -0.63
N MET A 163 -8.49 -8.83 -0.28
CA MET A 163 -9.21 -8.27 0.88
C MET A 163 -8.49 -8.55 2.20
N SER A 164 -7.89 -9.73 2.36
CA SER A 164 -7.09 -10.05 3.55
C SER A 164 -5.88 -9.12 3.69
N ASP A 165 -5.22 -8.77 2.60
CA ASP A 165 -4.07 -7.87 2.60
C ASP A 165 -4.49 -6.41 2.89
N ILE A 166 -5.61 -5.95 2.31
CA ILE A 166 -6.21 -4.64 2.63
C ILE A 166 -6.59 -4.54 4.11
N ASN A 167 -7.31 -5.53 4.64
CA ASN A 167 -7.73 -5.56 6.05
C ASN A 167 -6.54 -5.63 7.01
N LYS A 168 -5.46 -6.29 6.61
CA LYS A 168 -4.22 -6.32 7.39
C LYS A 168 -3.59 -4.93 7.48
N CYS A 169 -3.57 -4.18 6.38
CA CYS A 169 -3.10 -2.79 6.40
C CYS A 169 -3.95 -1.92 7.32
N ASP A 170 -5.28 -2.01 7.26
CA ASP A 170 -6.18 -1.30 8.17
C ASP A 170 -5.90 -1.63 9.64
N THR A 171 -5.65 -2.90 9.95
CA THR A 171 -5.33 -3.35 11.32
C THR A 171 -4.03 -2.69 11.81
N ILE A 172 -3.02 -2.58 10.95
CA ILE A 172 -1.76 -1.91 11.27
C ILE A 172 -1.96 -0.41 11.44
N LEU A 173 -2.68 0.25 10.52
CA LEU A 173 -2.95 1.68 10.63
C LEU A 173 -3.72 2.00 11.92
N LYS A 174 -4.72 1.18 12.27
CA LYS A 174 -5.50 1.31 13.51
C LYS A 174 -4.64 1.09 14.77
N SER A 175 -3.69 0.16 14.74
CA SER A 175 -2.80 -0.06 15.89
C SER A 175 -1.81 1.10 16.10
N ILE A 176 -1.43 1.80 15.02
CA ILE A 176 -0.53 2.95 15.07
C ILE A 176 -1.27 4.25 15.43
N LEU A 177 -2.44 4.47 14.83
CA LEU A 177 -3.19 5.74 14.88
C LEU A 177 -4.29 5.74 15.95
N GLY A 178 -4.57 4.59 16.57
CA GLY A 178 -5.54 4.44 17.65
C GLY A 178 -6.84 3.78 17.21
N SER A 179 -7.59 3.25 18.18
CA SER A 179 -8.80 2.45 17.97
C SER A 179 -9.96 3.18 17.28
N ASN A 180 -9.92 4.51 17.25
CA ASN A 180 -10.93 5.34 16.58
C ASN A 180 -10.57 5.63 15.11
N PHE A 181 -9.34 5.34 14.69
CA PHE A 181 -8.94 5.54 13.31
C PHE A 181 -9.57 4.48 12.40
N SER A 182 -10.15 4.94 11.29
CA SER A 182 -10.59 4.11 10.18
C SER A 182 -10.52 4.93 8.90
N THR A 183 -10.09 4.29 7.81
CA THR A 183 -10.19 4.84 6.46
C THR A 183 -11.05 3.91 5.61
N LYS A 184 -11.84 4.49 4.71
CA LYS A 184 -12.58 3.76 3.66
C LYS A 184 -12.04 4.05 2.27
N LEU A 185 -10.92 4.75 2.20
CA LEU A 185 -10.28 5.13 0.95
C LEU A 185 -9.10 4.19 0.66
N VAL A 186 -9.14 3.55 -0.50
CA VAL A 186 -8.09 2.64 -0.96
C VAL A 186 -7.55 3.09 -2.31
N ARG A 187 -6.26 2.94 -2.56
CA ARG A 187 -5.71 2.95 -3.91
C ARG A 187 -5.12 1.59 -4.21
N PHE A 188 -5.46 1.04 -5.37
CA PHE A 188 -4.94 -0.25 -5.81
C PHE A 188 -3.46 -0.11 -6.16
N PRO A 189 -2.58 -1.02 -5.70
CA PRO A 189 -1.22 -1.12 -6.21
C PRO A 189 -1.21 -1.27 -7.74
N GLY A 190 -0.68 -0.27 -8.43
CA GLY A 190 -0.64 -0.17 -9.90
C GLY A 190 -1.92 0.39 -10.55
N GLY A 191 -2.87 0.87 -9.76
CA GLY A 191 -4.16 1.38 -10.24
C GLY A 191 -5.19 0.28 -10.50
N SER A 192 -6.45 0.70 -10.56
CA SER A 192 -7.60 -0.21 -10.65
C SER A 192 -8.01 -0.58 -12.07
N PHE A 193 -7.19 -0.25 -13.08
CA PHE A 193 -7.56 -0.28 -14.49
C PHE A 193 -7.80 -1.69 -15.07
N GLY A 194 -8.59 -1.75 -16.15
CA GLY A 194 -8.78 -2.96 -16.95
C GLY A 194 -9.81 -3.95 -16.42
N GLY A 195 -10.23 -4.88 -17.30
CA GLY A 195 -11.28 -5.87 -17.00
C GLY A 195 -10.87 -6.89 -15.93
N LYS A 196 -9.58 -7.26 -15.89
CA LYS A 196 -9.04 -8.25 -14.92
C LYS A 196 -9.20 -7.81 -13.46
N LEU A 197 -9.20 -6.50 -13.18
CA LEU A 197 -9.36 -5.97 -11.83
C LEU A 197 -10.83 -5.78 -11.41
N LYS A 198 -11.80 -6.01 -12.31
CA LYS A 198 -13.25 -5.91 -11.99
C LYS A 198 -13.66 -6.69 -10.73
N PRO A 199 -13.35 -8.00 -10.58
CA PRO A 199 -13.75 -8.74 -9.38
C PRO A 199 -13.15 -8.16 -8.09
N PHE A 200 -11.95 -7.58 -8.16
CA PHE A 200 -11.30 -6.95 -7.00
C PHE A 200 -11.98 -5.63 -6.62
N ARG A 201 -12.32 -4.79 -7.61
CA ARG A 201 -13.10 -3.56 -7.39
C ARG A 201 -14.46 -3.87 -6.76
N GLU A 202 -15.17 -4.87 -7.29
CA GLU A 202 -16.47 -5.30 -6.77
C GLU A 202 -16.37 -5.86 -5.35
N SER A 203 -15.36 -6.69 -5.06
CA SER A 203 -15.11 -7.22 -3.72
C SER A 203 -14.79 -6.11 -2.71
N LEU A 204 -14.02 -5.10 -3.13
CA LEU A 204 -13.65 -3.96 -2.30
C LEU A 204 -14.87 -3.08 -1.98
N ASN A 205 -15.66 -2.73 -3.00
CA ASN A 205 -16.86 -1.92 -2.82
C ASN A 205 -17.93 -2.64 -2.00
N SER A 206 -18.09 -3.95 -2.19
CA SER A 206 -19.02 -4.77 -1.37
C SER A 206 -18.60 -4.82 0.09
N SER A 207 -17.34 -4.53 0.41
CA SER A 207 -16.80 -4.43 1.77
C SER A 207 -16.87 -3.00 2.34
N GLY A 208 -17.52 -2.07 1.61
CA GLY A 208 -17.77 -0.70 2.06
C GLY A 208 -16.60 0.28 1.85
N TYR A 209 -15.61 -0.08 1.04
CA TYR A 209 -14.52 0.82 0.66
C TYR A 209 -14.82 1.53 -0.67
N ASN A 210 -14.37 2.78 -0.74
CA ASN A 210 -14.16 3.50 -1.98
C ASN A 210 -12.73 3.26 -2.45
N TYR A 211 -12.50 3.27 -3.75
CA TYR A 211 -11.15 3.35 -4.30
C TYR A 211 -10.96 4.62 -5.11
N VAL A 212 -9.72 4.98 -5.38
CA VAL A 212 -9.38 6.15 -6.21
C VAL A 212 -8.11 5.89 -7.00
N ASP A 213 -8.16 6.23 -8.28
CA ASP A 213 -6.98 6.22 -9.15
C ASP A 213 -6.45 7.66 -9.25
N TRP A 214 -5.95 8.04 -10.42
CA TRP A 214 -5.45 9.37 -10.71
C TRP A 214 -5.85 9.76 -12.13
N ASN A 215 -5.98 11.06 -12.37
CA ASN A 215 -6.13 11.61 -13.72
C ASN A 215 -4.95 12.52 -14.11
N ASP A 216 -3.97 12.67 -13.22
CA ASP A 216 -2.68 13.31 -13.47
C ASP A 216 -1.57 12.45 -12.82
N LEU A 217 -0.39 12.40 -13.44
CA LEU A 217 0.80 11.78 -12.86
C LEU A 217 2.06 12.55 -13.27
N THR A 218 3.04 12.60 -12.38
CA THR A 218 4.36 13.19 -12.66
C THR A 218 5.27 12.26 -13.46
N GLY A 219 4.97 10.96 -13.48
CA GLY A 219 5.83 9.93 -14.08
C GLY A 219 7.03 9.53 -13.20
N ASP A 220 7.02 9.87 -11.90
CA ASP A 220 8.07 9.45 -10.97
C ASP A 220 8.18 7.93 -10.80
N ALA A 221 7.15 7.18 -11.17
CA ALA A 221 7.14 5.71 -11.23
C ALA A 221 7.85 5.12 -12.47
N GLU A 222 8.17 5.91 -13.50
CA GLU A 222 8.77 5.43 -14.76
C GLU A 222 10.25 5.02 -14.61
N GLY A 223 10.87 5.34 -13.47
CA GLY A 223 12.24 4.96 -13.15
C GLY A 223 12.64 5.36 -11.74
N GLN A 224 13.91 5.19 -11.41
CA GLN A 224 14.48 5.70 -10.17
C GLN A 224 14.95 7.15 -10.39
N ASP A 225 14.57 8.05 -9.48
CA ASP A 225 15.03 9.45 -9.46
C ASP A 225 14.96 10.17 -10.81
N ILE A 226 13.79 10.08 -11.47
CA ILE A 226 13.49 10.80 -12.72
C ILE A 226 13.76 12.31 -12.53
N PRO A 227 14.43 13.00 -13.49
CA PRO A 227 14.78 14.41 -13.34
C PRO A 227 13.58 15.29 -13.01
N VAL A 228 13.76 16.23 -12.08
CA VAL A 228 12.72 17.18 -11.63
C VAL A 228 12.05 17.90 -12.80
N SER A 229 12.82 18.32 -13.81
CA SER A 229 12.30 18.98 -15.01
C SER A 229 11.33 18.10 -15.80
N LYS A 230 11.59 16.79 -15.86
CA LYS A 230 10.70 15.81 -16.52
C LYS A 230 9.42 15.60 -15.71
N LEU A 231 9.53 15.50 -14.39
CA LEU A 231 8.38 15.39 -13.49
C LEU A 231 7.42 16.58 -13.66
N LEU A 232 7.99 17.79 -13.69
CA LEU A 232 7.21 19.02 -13.90
C LEU A 232 6.62 19.10 -15.31
N SER A 233 7.36 18.69 -16.33
CA SER A 233 6.84 18.68 -17.70
C SER A 233 5.64 17.75 -17.85
N ASN A 234 5.72 16.55 -17.27
CA ASN A 234 4.64 15.57 -17.25
C ASN A 234 3.42 16.10 -16.47
N LEU A 235 3.62 16.66 -15.28
CA LEU A 235 2.55 17.31 -14.51
C LEU A 235 1.82 18.37 -15.35
N LYS A 236 2.56 19.34 -15.91
CA LYS A 236 1.99 20.44 -16.69
C LYS A 236 1.13 19.94 -17.84
N LYS A 237 1.65 18.96 -18.59
CA LYS A 237 0.95 18.31 -19.69
C LYS A 237 -0.32 17.62 -19.22
N ASN A 238 -0.24 16.90 -18.10
CA ASN A 238 -1.36 16.10 -17.60
C ASN A 238 -2.42 16.94 -16.89
N THR A 239 -2.08 18.14 -16.40
CA THR A 239 -2.99 19.06 -15.71
C THR A 239 -3.80 19.92 -16.70
N GLU A 240 -3.34 20.05 -17.94
CA GLU A 240 -3.93 20.92 -18.95
C GLU A 240 -5.42 20.62 -19.20
N GLY A 241 -6.24 21.69 -19.21
CA GLY A 241 -7.68 21.60 -19.50
C GLY A 241 -8.54 20.95 -18.42
N LYS A 242 -7.99 20.63 -17.25
CA LYS A 242 -8.75 20.01 -16.14
C LYS A 242 -9.12 21.04 -15.08
N ASP A 243 -10.27 20.83 -14.46
CA ASP A 243 -10.67 21.58 -13.26
C ASP A 243 -10.25 20.80 -12.01
N HIS A 244 -10.59 19.52 -11.91
CA HIS A 244 -10.14 18.67 -10.82
C HIS A 244 -9.01 17.72 -11.23
N VAL A 245 -7.90 17.77 -10.51
CA VAL A 245 -6.74 16.89 -10.75
C VAL A 245 -6.37 16.10 -9.50
N VAL A 246 -6.39 14.78 -9.60
CA VAL A 246 -5.82 13.85 -8.62
C VAL A 246 -4.47 13.43 -9.14
N ILE A 247 -3.42 13.94 -8.50
CA ILE A 247 -2.04 13.84 -8.95
C ILE A 247 -1.36 12.67 -8.24
N LEU A 248 -0.91 11.68 -9.02
CA LEU A 248 -0.09 10.58 -8.52
C LEU A 248 1.39 10.99 -8.40
N MET A 249 1.92 10.80 -7.19
CA MET A 249 3.32 10.88 -6.83
C MET A 249 3.63 9.77 -5.82
N HIS A 250 4.92 9.58 -5.49
CA HIS A 250 5.36 8.58 -4.55
C HIS A 250 6.32 9.18 -3.51
N ASP A 251 6.11 8.88 -2.24
CA ASP A 251 7.01 9.24 -1.15
C ASP A 251 7.91 8.06 -0.71
N PHE A 252 8.04 7.05 -1.57
CA PHE A 252 8.94 5.91 -1.38
C PHE A 252 10.42 6.30 -1.44
N PHE A 253 11.30 5.51 -0.82
CA PHE A 253 12.71 5.91 -0.61
C PHE A 253 13.52 6.15 -1.90
N THR A 254 13.14 5.57 -3.02
CA THR A 254 13.80 5.72 -4.34
C THR A 254 13.29 6.90 -5.17
N LYS A 255 12.48 7.77 -4.57
CA LYS A 255 11.74 8.85 -5.24
C LYS A 255 12.18 10.23 -4.72
N SER A 256 13.48 10.42 -4.58
CA SER A 256 14.03 11.64 -3.96
C SER A 256 13.73 12.89 -4.80
N THR A 257 13.67 12.74 -6.12
CA THR A 257 13.33 13.83 -7.04
C THR A 257 11.88 14.27 -6.92
N THR A 258 10.95 13.42 -6.46
CA THR A 258 9.57 13.81 -6.14
C THR A 258 9.54 14.82 -5.00
N ALA A 259 10.27 14.55 -3.91
CA ALA A 259 10.39 15.48 -2.79
C ALA A 259 11.05 16.81 -3.22
N GLN A 260 12.03 16.76 -4.12
CA GLN A 260 12.70 17.95 -4.66
C GLN A 260 11.79 18.77 -5.59
N ALA A 261 10.94 18.11 -6.39
CA ALA A 261 10.04 18.75 -7.33
C ALA A 261 8.82 19.40 -6.66
N LEU A 262 8.41 18.92 -5.49
CA LEU A 262 7.15 19.29 -4.84
C LEU A 262 6.93 20.81 -4.67
N PRO A 263 7.93 21.63 -4.27
CA PRO A 263 7.75 23.09 -4.23
C PRO A 263 7.32 23.68 -5.58
N GLN A 264 7.97 23.24 -6.67
CA GLN A 264 7.69 23.72 -8.03
C GLN A 264 6.36 23.19 -8.57
N VAL A 265 5.97 21.97 -8.17
CA VAL A 265 4.62 21.40 -8.44
C VAL A 265 3.56 22.31 -7.82
N ILE A 266 3.70 22.65 -6.54
CA ILE A 266 2.76 23.50 -5.80
C ILE A 266 2.69 24.91 -6.42
N GLU A 267 3.85 25.51 -6.71
CA GLU A 267 3.93 26.84 -7.32
C GLU A 267 3.27 26.89 -8.69
N TYR A 268 3.49 25.88 -9.53
CA TYR A 268 2.79 25.76 -10.80
C TYR A 268 1.27 25.68 -10.61
N LEU A 269 0.78 24.77 -9.77
CA LEU A 269 -0.67 24.62 -9.54
C LEU A 269 -1.30 25.91 -8.99
N LYS A 270 -0.63 26.61 -8.06
CA LYS A 270 -1.07 27.93 -7.57
C LYS A 270 -1.11 28.97 -8.69
N SER A 271 -0.11 28.99 -9.58
CA SER A 271 -0.09 29.90 -10.74
C SER A 271 -1.28 29.65 -11.68
N GLN A 272 -1.71 28.39 -11.78
CA GLN A 272 -2.87 27.96 -12.56
C GLN A 272 -4.21 28.14 -11.82
N LYS A 273 -4.20 28.74 -10.64
CA LYS A 273 -5.35 29.03 -9.76
C LYS A 273 -6.02 27.80 -9.14
N TYR A 274 -5.28 26.71 -8.99
CA TYR A 274 -5.77 25.55 -8.23
C TYR A 274 -5.80 25.84 -6.73
N SER A 275 -6.91 25.46 -6.10
CA SER A 275 -7.01 25.23 -4.65
C SER A 275 -6.60 23.80 -4.31
N PHE A 276 -6.26 23.51 -3.05
CA PHE A 276 -5.80 22.19 -2.63
C PHE A 276 -6.78 21.55 -1.66
N LYS A 277 -7.08 20.27 -1.88
CA LYS A 277 -7.93 19.46 -1.00
C LYS A 277 -7.34 18.06 -0.81
N THR A 278 -7.77 17.40 0.24
CA THR A 278 -7.49 15.98 0.47
C THR A 278 -8.62 15.12 -0.10
N LEU A 279 -8.35 13.82 -0.26
CA LEU A 279 -9.36 12.81 -0.58
C LEU A 279 -9.83 12.21 0.74
N ASN A 280 -11.13 12.26 1.03
CA ASN A 280 -11.72 11.82 2.29
C ASN A 280 -13.17 11.35 2.12
#